data_AF-A0A2M9L900-F1
#
_entry.id   AF-A0A2M9L900-F1
#
_cell.length_a   1.000
_cell.length_b   1.000
_cell.length_c   1.000
_cell.angle_alpha   90.00
_cell.angle_beta   90.00
_cell.angle_gamma   90.00
#
_symmetry.space_group_name_H-M   'P 1'
#
loop_
_entity.id
_entity.type
_entity.pdbx_description
1 polymer ?
#
loop_
_entity_poly.entity_id
_entity_poly.type
_entity_poly.pdbx_seq_one_letter_code
_entity_poly.pdbx_strand_id
1 'polypeptide(L)'
;MSIPFSRALNARLALATPALHRASAHLWRPDGDLTRRYLRYLWAMHALTTASVPLLECAAAACARLDDPWAPSLAAYFTEHAKEERGHDAWLLADLVAAGEPVGPERPLAPPLVVELAGAQYYRIAHRHPAALLGYLAVLEGQAPSPVLAGALAARTGLPAAAFRTVRDHAHLDTEHLAEIERQLDRLPLTSDQQTEVAVSALHTAGILARLFHQLAADTGGQR
;
A
#
# COMPACT_ATOMS: atom_id res chain seq x y z
N MET A 1 -12.53 -30.58 -3.87
CA MET A 1 -12.79 -29.18 -3.47
C MET A 1 -11.84 -28.29 -4.26
N SER A 2 -12.35 -27.25 -4.92
CA SER A 2 -11.49 -26.25 -5.56
C SER A 2 -10.77 -25.43 -4.47
N ILE A 3 -9.51 -25.07 -4.70
CA ILE A 3 -8.75 -24.21 -3.76
C ILE A 3 -9.30 -22.78 -3.90
N PRO A 4 -9.64 -22.09 -2.79
CA PRO A 4 -10.05 -20.68 -2.84
C PRO A 4 -8.99 -19.81 -3.53
N PHE A 5 -9.43 -18.81 -4.29
CA PHE A 5 -8.51 -17.99 -5.08
C PHE A 5 -7.58 -17.17 -4.18
N SER A 6 -8.08 -16.67 -3.05
CA SER A 6 -7.29 -15.99 -2.00
C SER A 6 -6.09 -16.83 -1.57
N ARG A 7 -6.31 -18.11 -1.26
CA ARG A 7 -5.25 -19.06 -0.85
C ARG A 7 -4.25 -19.29 -1.98
N ALA A 8 -4.71 -19.39 -3.22
CA ALA A 8 -3.84 -19.55 -4.37
C ALA A 8 -3.00 -18.27 -4.65
N LEU A 9 -3.57 -17.09 -4.42
CA LEU A 9 -2.87 -15.81 -4.50
C LEU A 9 -1.80 -15.71 -3.40
N ASN A 10 -2.15 -16.02 -2.16
CA ASN A 10 -1.23 -16.01 -1.02
C ASN A 10 -0.05 -16.97 -1.23
N ALA A 11 -0.28 -18.15 -1.81
CA ALA A 11 0.78 -19.08 -2.17
C ALA A 11 1.76 -18.49 -3.20
N ARG A 12 1.28 -17.70 -4.16
CA ARG A 12 2.15 -16.99 -5.12
C ARG A 12 2.91 -15.85 -4.46
N LEU A 13 2.23 -15.06 -3.63
CA LEU A 13 2.84 -13.96 -2.89
C LEU A 13 3.94 -14.44 -1.94
N ALA A 14 3.78 -15.61 -1.33
CA ALA A 14 4.78 -16.22 -0.47
C ALA A 14 6.15 -16.42 -1.15
N LEU A 15 6.21 -16.45 -2.49
CA LEU A 15 7.47 -16.49 -3.25
C LEU A 15 8.18 -15.12 -3.28
N ALA A 16 7.42 -14.03 -3.23
CA ALA A 16 7.93 -12.65 -3.26
C ALA A 16 8.11 -12.04 -1.85
N THR A 17 7.29 -12.47 -0.88
CA THR A 17 7.28 -11.97 0.50
C THR A 17 8.67 -11.94 1.16
N PRO A 18 9.57 -12.94 1.02
CA PRO A 18 10.89 -12.88 1.63
C PRO A 18 11.74 -11.69 1.16
N ALA A 19 11.61 -11.26 -0.10
CA ALA A 19 12.34 -10.10 -0.61
C ALA A 19 11.80 -8.80 0.01
N LEU A 20 10.47 -8.67 0.08
CA LEU A 20 9.81 -7.52 0.69
C LEU A 20 10.12 -7.41 2.19
N HIS A 21 10.07 -8.52 2.92
CA HIS A 21 10.45 -8.57 4.33
C HIS A 21 11.92 -8.19 4.55
N ARG A 22 12.85 -8.65 3.70
CA ARG A 22 14.25 -8.22 3.78
C ARG A 22 14.42 -6.73 3.51
N ALA A 23 13.68 -6.18 2.55
CA ALA A 23 13.71 -4.76 2.23
C ALA A 23 13.17 -3.90 3.38
N SER A 24 12.04 -4.32 3.98
CA SER A 24 11.46 -3.69 5.18
C SER A 24 12.42 -3.79 6.38
N ALA A 25 13.00 -4.96 6.63
CA ALA A 25 14.01 -5.12 7.67
C ALA A 25 15.24 -4.23 7.44
N HIS A 26 15.65 -4.03 6.17
CA HIS A 26 16.75 -3.13 5.83
C HIS A 26 16.41 -1.66 6.08
N LEU A 27 15.20 -1.23 5.71
CA LEU A 27 14.67 0.10 5.99
C LEU A 27 14.77 0.44 7.48
N TRP A 28 14.44 -0.50 8.35
CA TRP A 28 14.39 -0.26 9.81
C TRP A 28 15.67 -0.61 10.56
N ARG A 29 16.77 -0.89 9.86
CA ARG A 29 18.06 -1.08 10.54
C ARG A 29 18.46 0.20 11.28
N PRO A 30 19.05 0.10 12.47
CA PRO A 30 19.37 1.25 13.30
C PRO A 30 20.66 1.96 12.90
N ASP A 31 21.22 1.63 11.75
CA ASP A 31 22.43 2.23 11.20
C ASP A 31 22.11 3.53 10.43
N GLY A 32 23.09 4.44 10.40
CA GLY A 32 22.97 5.72 9.72
C GLY A 32 21.92 6.65 10.37
N ASP A 33 21.38 7.56 9.58
CA ASP A 33 20.38 8.54 10.01
C ASP A 33 18.96 7.94 9.92
N LEU A 34 18.59 7.16 10.93
CA LEU A 34 17.28 6.52 11.02
C LEU A 34 16.14 7.55 11.06
N THR A 35 16.35 8.72 11.68
CA THR A 35 15.36 9.79 11.75
C THR A 35 15.05 10.31 10.35
N ARG A 36 16.06 10.73 9.58
CA ARG A 36 15.86 11.17 8.18
C ARG A 36 15.26 10.08 7.31
N ARG A 37 15.66 8.82 7.51
CA ARG A 37 15.09 7.68 6.79
C ARG A 37 13.60 7.51 7.09
N TYR A 38 13.19 7.66 8.35
CA TYR A 38 11.79 7.60 8.76
C TYR A 38 10.95 8.73 8.14
N LEU A 39 11.47 9.96 8.12
CA LEU A 39 10.77 11.10 7.49
C LEU A 39 10.58 10.88 5.98
N ARG A 40 11.59 10.33 5.29
CA ARG A 40 11.47 9.95 3.87
C ARG A 40 10.46 8.83 3.66
N TYR A 41 10.38 7.87 4.59
CA TYR A 41 9.34 6.85 4.57
C TYR A 41 7.94 7.47 4.72
N LEU A 42 7.74 8.39 5.67
CA LEU A 42 6.45 9.08 5.85
C LEU A 42 6.03 9.83 4.59
N TRP A 43 6.94 10.54 3.93
CA TRP A 43 6.65 11.20 2.65
C TRP A 43 6.32 10.22 1.52
N ALA A 44 7.04 9.10 1.43
CA ALA A 44 6.76 8.06 0.45
C ALA A 44 5.39 7.40 0.68
N MET A 45 5.05 7.10 1.93
CA MET A 45 3.74 6.55 2.29
C MET A 45 2.65 7.59 2.06
N HIS A 46 2.88 8.86 2.38
CA HIS A 46 1.90 9.93 2.12
C HIS A 46 1.55 9.97 0.62
N ALA A 47 2.55 9.92 -0.26
CA ALA A 47 2.32 9.91 -1.70
C ALA A 47 1.57 8.65 -2.15
N LEU A 48 1.86 7.49 -1.55
CA LEU A 48 1.16 6.23 -1.84
C LEU A 48 -0.31 6.29 -1.38
N THR A 49 -0.57 6.71 -0.15
CA THR A 49 -1.93 6.88 0.42
C THR A 49 -2.73 7.94 -0.33
N THR A 50 -2.09 9.03 -0.76
CA THR A 50 -2.73 10.05 -1.62
C THR A 50 -3.26 9.44 -2.92
N ALA A 51 -2.59 8.42 -3.45
CA ALA A 51 -3.02 7.75 -4.68
C ALA A 51 -4.14 6.71 -4.46
N SER A 52 -4.34 6.21 -3.23
CA SER A 52 -5.27 5.12 -2.92
C SER A 52 -6.72 5.47 -3.27
N VAL A 53 -7.24 6.59 -2.75
CA VAL A 53 -8.64 7.01 -2.97
C VAL A 53 -8.94 7.23 -4.47
N PRO A 54 -8.14 8.00 -5.22
CA PRO A 54 -8.33 8.13 -6.67
C PRO A 54 -8.30 6.80 -7.44
N LEU A 55 -7.44 5.85 -7.05
CA LEU A 55 -7.38 4.52 -7.67
C LEU A 55 -8.65 3.71 -7.41
N LEU A 56 -9.15 3.73 -6.17
CA LEU A 56 -10.40 3.06 -5.79
C LEU A 56 -11.61 3.66 -6.52
N GLU A 57 -11.70 4.99 -6.57
CA GLU A 57 -12.76 5.70 -7.30
C GLU A 57 -12.68 5.40 -8.81
N CYS A 58 -11.47 5.35 -9.38
CA CYS A 58 -11.25 4.97 -10.77
C CYS A 58 -11.70 3.53 -11.06
N ALA A 59 -11.36 2.58 -10.18
CA ALA A 59 -11.78 1.19 -10.31
C ALA A 59 -13.30 1.02 -10.17
N ALA A 60 -13.92 1.72 -9.22
CA ALA A 60 -15.37 1.74 -9.06
C ALA A 60 -16.07 2.27 -10.33
N ALA A 61 -15.59 3.37 -10.88
CA ALA A 61 -16.11 3.94 -12.13
C ALA A 61 -15.89 2.99 -13.33
N ALA A 62 -14.77 2.28 -13.38
CA ALA A 62 -14.51 1.28 -14.42
C ALA A 62 -15.44 0.07 -14.29
N CYS A 63 -15.75 -0.40 -13.08
CA CYS A 63 -16.73 -1.46 -12.84
C CYS A 63 -18.12 -1.10 -13.36
N ALA A 64 -18.54 0.18 -13.28
CA ALA A 64 -19.83 0.64 -13.78
C ALA A 64 -19.98 0.53 -15.32
N ARG A 65 -18.88 0.27 -16.05
CA ARG A 65 -18.87 0.10 -17.51
C ARG A 65 -18.78 -1.37 -17.95
N LEU A 66 -18.75 -2.31 -17.00
CA LEU A 66 -18.71 -3.74 -17.29
C LEU A 66 -20.12 -4.32 -17.43
N ASP A 67 -20.30 -5.27 -18.34
CA ASP A 67 -21.54 -6.02 -18.51
C ASP A 67 -21.67 -7.20 -17.52
N ASP A 68 -20.63 -7.45 -16.72
CA ASP A 68 -20.59 -8.51 -15.71
C ASP A 68 -21.65 -8.30 -14.61
N PRO A 69 -22.55 -9.28 -14.34
CA PRO A 69 -23.60 -9.13 -13.32
C PRO A 69 -23.09 -8.87 -11.90
N TRP A 70 -21.84 -9.23 -11.61
CA TRP A 70 -21.19 -9.04 -10.32
C TRP A 70 -20.44 -7.70 -10.21
N ALA A 71 -20.24 -6.98 -11.32
CA ALA A 71 -19.50 -5.72 -11.34
C ALA A 71 -20.09 -4.64 -10.41
N PRO A 72 -21.42 -4.48 -10.25
CA PRO A 72 -21.98 -3.53 -9.29
C PRO A 72 -21.55 -3.82 -7.85
N SER A 73 -21.38 -5.09 -7.48
CA SER A 73 -20.92 -5.43 -6.12
C SER A 73 -19.44 -5.10 -5.91
N LEU A 74 -18.60 -5.26 -6.93
CA LEU A 74 -17.20 -4.85 -6.86
C LEU A 74 -17.08 -3.31 -6.86
N ALA A 75 -17.90 -2.60 -7.65
CA ALA A 75 -17.97 -1.15 -7.62
C ALA A 75 -18.35 -0.61 -6.24
N ALA A 76 -19.35 -1.21 -5.59
CA ALA A 76 -19.75 -0.86 -4.24
C ALA A 76 -18.61 -1.10 -3.23
N TYR A 77 -17.92 -2.24 -3.32
CA TYR A 77 -16.76 -2.52 -2.48
C TYR A 77 -15.68 -1.44 -2.60
N PHE A 78 -15.26 -1.10 -3.83
CA PHE A 78 -14.27 -0.04 -4.03
C PHE A 78 -14.76 1.34 -3.56
N THR A 79 -16.05 1.63 -3.71
CA THR A 79 -16.64 2.90 -3.24
C THR A 79 -16.64 3.01 -1.72
N GLU A 80 -17.00 1.95 -1.00
CA GLU A 80 -16.95 1.96 0.47
C GLU A 80 -15.51 2.04 0.97
N HIS A 81 -14.61 1.25 0.40
CA HIS A 81 -13.18 1.29 0.74
C HIS A 81 -12.58 2.68 0.46
N ALA A 82 -12.99 3.36 -0.63
CA ALA A 82 -12.57 4.75 -0.90
C ALA A 82 -13.08 5.76 0.15
N LYS A 83 -14.24 5.51 0.76
CA LYS A 83 -14.76 6.37 1.84
C LYS A 83 -13.97 6.17 3.12
N GLU A 84 -13.62 4.92 3.43
CA GLU A 84 -12.80 4.56 4.59
C GLU A 84 -11.40 5.16 4.48
N GLU A 85 -10.73 5.01 3.33
CA GLU A 85 -9.39 5.55 3.09
C GLU A 85 -9.30 7.08 3.00
N ARG A 86 -10.45 7.78 2.93
CA ARG A 86 -10.48 9.22 2.72
C ARG A 86 -9.91 9.96 3.93
N GLY A 87 -8.80 10.67 3.71
CA GLY A 87 -8.14 11.49 4.72
C GLY A 87 -7.05 10.76 5.49
N HIS A 88 -6.76 9.49 5.18
CA HIS A 88 -5.62 8.77 5.76
C HIS A 88 -4.28 9.41 5.39
N ASP A 89 -4.17 10.04 4.23
CA ASP A 89 -2.99 10.83 3.83
C ASP A 89 -2.73 12.00 4.80
N ALA A 90 -3.78 12.66 5.29
CA ALA A 90 -3.68 13.72 6.29
C ALA A 90 -3.15 13.21 7.64
N TRP A 91 -3.30 11.91 7.95
CA TRP A 91 -2.71 11.33 9.16
C TRP A 91 -1.19 11.31 9.08
N LEU A 92 -0.64 10.97 7.92
CA LEU A 92 0.81 10.99 7.67
C LEU A 92 1.37 12.42 7.68
N LEU A 93 0.61 13.41 7.21
CA LEU A 93 0.99 14.82 7.35
C LEU A 93 1.04 15.26 8.82
N ALA A 94 0.10 14.82 9.65
CA ALA A 94 0.12 15.11 11.07
C ALA A 94 1.33 14.47 11.77
N ASP A 95 1.70 13.25 11.38
CA ASP A 95 2.90 12.57 11.89
C ASP A 95 4.19 13.33 11.49
N LEU A 96 4.27 13.80 10.25
CA LEU A 96 5.38 14.65 9.76
C LEU A 96 5.49 15.95 10.57
N VAL A 97 4.38 16.66 10.81
CA VAL A 97 4.36 17.86 11.65
C VAL A 97 4.82 17.55 13.07
N ALA A 98 4.33 16.45 13.66
CA ALA A 98 4.75 16.03 14.99
C ALA A 98 6.24 15.66 15.03
N ALA A 99 6.82 15.18 13.92
CA ALA A 99 8.24 14.92 13.80
C ALA A 99 9.10 16.19 13.57
N GLY A 100 8.48 17.37 13.45
CA GLY A 100 9.15 18.65 13.25
C GLY A 100 9.38 19.03 11.78
N GLU A 101 8.78 18.31 10.82
CA GLU A 101 8.87 18.66 9.40
C GLU A 101 7.96 19.85 9.06
N PRO A 102 8.44 20.84 8.30
CA PRO A 102 7.60 21.93 7.81
C PRO A 102 6.69 21.44 6.69
N VAL A 103 5.48 21.02 7.03
CA VAL A 103 4.47 20.65 6.04
C VAL A 103 3.81 21.91 5.48
N GLY A 104 4.16 22.26 4.24
CA GLY A 104 3.63 23.41 3.52
C GLY A 104 3.03 23.06 2.14
N PRO A 105 2.68 24.08 1.33
CA PRO A 105 2.27 23.86 -0.06
C PRO A 105 3.42 23.30 -0.92
N GLU A 106 4.66 23.63 -0.57
CA GLU A 106 5.85 23.00 -1.14
C GLU A 106 6.06 21.65 -0.45
N ARG A 107 5.83 20.57 -1.21
CA ARG A 107 6.02 19.18 -0.76
C ARG A 107 7.14 18.54 -1.58
N PRO A 108 7.89 17.57 -1.00
CA PRO A 108 8.82 16.77 -1.77
C PRO A 108 8.11 16.08 -2.94
N LEU A 109 8.82 15.90 -4.05
CA LEU A 109 8.33 15.09 -5.15
C LEU A 109 8.08 13.65 -4.67
N ALA A 110 6.99 13.05 -5.14
CA ALA A 110 6.72 11.64 -4.89
C ALA A 110 7.89 10.79 -5.42
N PRO A 111 8.35 9.76 -4.68
CA PRO A 111 9.36 8.86 -5.20
C PRO A 111 8.93 8.28 -6.55
N PRO A 112 9.81 8.21 -7.57
CA PRO A 112 9.45 7.69 -8.89
C PRO A 112 8.78 6.31 -8.84
N LEU A 113 9.20 5.44 -7.91
CA LEU A 113 8.60 4.12 -7.71
C LEU A 113 7.14 4.18 -7.22
N VAL A 114 6.76 5.19 -6.44
CA VAL A 114 5.36 5.40 -6.02
C VAL A 114 4.51 5.82 -7.22
N VAL A 115 5.04 6.71 -8.07
CA VAL A 115 4.37 7.13 -9.31
C VAL A 115 4.25 5.96 -10.30
N GLU A 116 5.30 5.15 -10.45
CA GLU A 116 5.31 3.92 -11.26
C GLU A 116 4.22 2.95 -10.78
N LEU A 117 4.14 2.72 -9.46
CA LEU A 117 3.15 1.83 -8.88
C LEU A 117 1.72 2.30 -9.13
N ALA A 118 1.41 3.56 -8.81
CA ALA A 118 0.08 4.12 -9.02
C ALA A 118 -0.30 4.13 -10.51
N GLY A 119 0.62 4.56 -11.38
CA GLY A 119 0.42 4.58 -12.84
C GLY A 119 0.14 3.19 -13.42
N ALA A 120 0.84 2.16 -12.93
CA ALA A 120 0.57 0.78 -13.35
C ALA A 120 -0.86 0.33 -12.98
N GLN A 121 -1.39 0.76 -11.83
CA GLN A 121 -2.75 0.42 -11.44
C GLN A 121 -3.78 1.14 -12.32
N TYR A 122 -3.59 2.42 -12.62
CA TYR A 122 -4.45 3.13 -13.59
C TYR A 122 -4.46 2.43 -14.95
N TYR A 123 -3.29 2.01 -15.46
CA TYR A 123 -3.21 1.27 -16.71
C TYR A 123 -4.01 -0.03 -16.67
N ARG A 124 -3.90 -0.81 -15.59
CA ARG A 124 -4.65 -2.06 -15.41
C ARG A 124 -6.15 -1.83 -15.34
N ILE A 125 -6.58 -0.82 -14.59
CA ILE A 125 -8.00 -0.46 -14.46
C ILE A 125 -8.58 -0.04 -15.81
N ALA A 126 -7.85 0.79 -16.56
CA ALA A 126 -8.33 1.36 -17.82
C ALA A 126 -8.28 0.38 -19.01
N HIS A 127 -7.26 -0.47 -19.08
CA HIS A 127 -6.96 -1.27 -20.27
C HIS A 127 -7.06 -2.78 -20.08
N ARG A 128 -7.15 -3.25 -18.83
CA ARG A 128 -7.27 -4.67 -18.51
C ARG A 128 -8.59 -4.93 -17.79
N HIS A 129 -8.61 -4.90 -16.47
CA HIS A 129 -9.80 -5.17 -15.69
C HIS A 129 -9.70 -4.52 -14.29
N PRO A 130 -10.75 -3.84 -13.78
CA PRO A 130 -10.70 -3.16 -12.47
C PRO A 130 -10.45 -4.11 -11.30
N ALA A 131 -10.86 -5.39 -11.41
CA ALA A 131 -10.54 -6.40 -10.40
C ALA A 131 -9.04 -6.55 -10.13
N ALA A 132 -8.15 -6.20 -11.07
CA ALA A 132 -6.70 -6.23 -10.87
C ALA A 132 -6.24 -5.36 -9.69
N LEU A 133 -7.01 -4.32 -9.31
CA LEU A 133 -6.72 -3.50 -8.14
C LEU A 133 -6.76 -4.31 -6.83
N LEU A 134 -7.54 -5.39 -6.75
CA LEU A 134 -7.58 -6.26 -5.57
C LEU A 134 -6.20 -6.87 -5.25
N GLY A 135 -5.36 -7.12 -6.27
CA GLY A 135 -4.00 -7.60 -6.06
C GLY A 135 -3.07 -6.55 -5.44
N TYR A 136 -3.25 -5.29 -5.82
CA TYR A 136 -2.53 -4.16 -5.22
C TYR A 136 -2.95 -3.95 -3.77
N LEU A 137 -4.26 -3.94 -3.50
CA LEU A 137 -4.80 -3.81 -2.14
C LEU A 137 -4.35 -4.98 -1.25
N ALA A 138 -4.41 -6.22 -1.73
CA ALA A 138 -3.98 -7.39 -0.95
C ALA A 138 -2.53 -7.28 -0.45
N VAL A 139 -1.66 -6.61 -1.20
CA VAL A 139 -0.27 -6.38 -0.77
C VAL A 139 -0.13 -5.20 0.17
N LEU A 140 -0.84 -4.08 -0.06
CA LEU A 140 -0.75 -2.93 0.85
C LEU A 140 -1.32 -3.25 2.22
N GLU A 141 -2.54 -3.79 2.27
CA GLU A 141 -3.20 -4.20 3.51
C GLU A 141 -2.49 -5.40 4.16
N GLY A 142 -1.91 -6.27 3.35
CA GLY A 142 -1.17 -7.43 3.87
C GLY A 142 0.23 -7.12 4.41
N GLN A 143 0.71 -5.88 4.33
CA GLN A 143 2.09 -5.51 4.70
C GLN A 143 2.15 -4.38 5.73
N ALA A 144 1.10 -4.27 6.54
CA ALA A 144 1.02 -3.37 7.69
C ALA A 144 2.27 -3.47 8.58
N PRO A 145 2.85 -2.34 9.01
CA PRO A 145 3.96 -2.36 9.97
C PRO A 145 3.54 -3.04 11.28
N SER A 146 4.43 -3.82 11.89
CA SER A 146 4.16 -4.40 13.22
C SER A 146 3.86 -3.29 14.23
N PRO A 147 2.85 -3.42 15.12
CA PRO A 147 2.57 -2.44 16.17
C PRO A 147 3.78 -2.14 17.06
N VAL A 148 4.70 -3.09 17.21
CA VAL A 148 5.94 -2.94 17.99
C VAL A 148 6.94 -2.00 17.31
N LEU A 149 6.86 -1.85 15.98
CA LEU A 149 7.78 -1.00 15.21
C LEU A 149 7.69 0.45 15.64
N ALA A 150 6.48 0.98 15.87
CA ALA A 150 6.29 2.38 16.27
C ALA A 150 7.06 2.71 17.56
N GLY A 151 6.95 1.85 18.59
CA GLY A 151 7.69 2.02 19.85
C GLY A 151 9.20 1.89 19.67
N ALA A 152 9.66 0.95 18.85
CA ALA A 152 11.07 0.77 18.57
C ALA A 152 11.67 1.96 17.80
N LEU A 153 10.96 2.52 16.83
CA LEU A 153 11.39 3.69 16.07
C LEU A 153 11.40 4.94 16.95
N ALA A 154 10.38 5.16 17.79
CA ALA A 154 10.34 6.27 18.73
C ALA A 154 11.56 6.25 19.67
N ALA A 155 11.86 5.10 20.27
CA ALA A 155 13.01 4.95 21.16
C ALA A 155 14.37 5.20 20.48
N ARG A 156 14.50 4.88 19.18
CA ARG A 156 15.76 5.01 18.44
C ARG A 156 15.96 6.38 17.78
N THR A 157 14.88 7.04 17.37
CA THR A 157 14.93 8.34 16.68
C THR A 157 14.84 9.53 17.64
N GLY A 158 14.27 9.33 18.83
CA GLY A 158 13.99 10.39 19.79
C GLY A 158 12.82 11.31 19.40
N LEU A 159 12.10 10.99 18.32
CA LEU A 159 10.90 11.72 17.90
C LEU A 159 9.75 11.49 18.89
N PRO A 160 8.84 12.47 19.04
CA PRO A 160 7.70 12.32 19.95
C PRO A 160 6.77 11.20 19.49
N ALA A 161 6.08 10.56 20.44
CA ALA A 161 5.14 9.46 20.14
C ALA A 161 4.04 9.84 19.12
N ALA A 162 3.69 11.13 19.06
CA ALA A 162 2.73 11.66 18.09
C ALA A 162 3.21 11.53 16.63
N ALA A 163 4.52 11.44 16.38
CA ALA A 163 5.09 11.23 15.05
C ALA A 163 4.90 9.80 14.52
N PHE A 164 4.38 8.87 15.33
CA PHE A 164 4.22 7.46 14.98
C PHE A 164 2.76 6.99 15.03
N ARG A 165 1.80 7.92 15.08
CA ARG A 165 0.38 7.58 15.24
C ARG A 165 -0.09 6.70 14.09
N THR A 166 0.19 7.08 12.84
CA THR A 166 -0.28 6.32 11.67
C THR A 166 0.32 4.92 11.65
N VAL A 167 1.64 4.78 11.87
CA VAL A 167 2.30 3.47 11.90
C VAL A 167 1.71 2.55 12.97
N ARG A 168 1.30 3.11 14.12
CA ARG A 168 0.69 2.34 15.21
C ARG A 168 -0.77 1.97 14.91
N ASP A 169 -1.55 2.92 14.42
CA ASP A 169 -3.00 2.80 14.32
C ASP A 169 -3.41 2.05 13.05
N HIS A 170 -2.70 2.25 11.93
CA HIS A 170 -2.95 1.54 10.67
C HIS A 170 -2.67 0.03 10.78
N ALA A 171 -1.72 -0.37 11.62
CA ALA A 171 -1.41 -1.78 11.89
C ALA A 171 -2.63 -2.62 12.33
N HIS A 172 -3.64 -1.99 12.94
CA HIS A 172 -4.85 -2.67 13.39
C HIS A 172 -5.93 -2.72 12.30
N LEU A 173 -6.07 -1.65 11.50
CA LEU A 173 -7.09 -1.52 10.44
C LEU A 173 -6.82 -2.52 9.29
N ASP A 174 -5.55 -2.65 8.91
CA ASP A 174 -5.12 -3.42 7.74
C ASP A 174 -5.45 -4.93 7.84
N THR A 175 -5.59 -5.47 9.07
CA THR A 175 -5.94 -6.89 9.27
C THR A 175 -7.39 -7.18 8.86
N GLU A 176 -8.31 -6.23 9.08
CA GLU A 176 -9.71 -6.38 8.70
C GLU A 176 -9.88 -6.21 7.19
N HIS A 177 -9.18 -5.22 6.61
CA HIS A 177 -9.17 -4.99 5.16
C HIS A 177 -8.64 -6.19 4.37
N LEU A 178 -7.54 -6.82 4.80
CA LEU A 178 -7.02 -8.00 4.12
C LEU A 178 -8.06 -9.13 4.09
N ALA A 179 -8.73 -9.39 5.21
CA ALA A 179 -9.76 -10.42 5.29
C ALA A 179 -10.96 -10.10 4.38
N GLU A 180 -11.31 -8.82 4.20
CA GLU A 180 -12.32 -8.39 3.24
C GLU A 180 -11.91 -8.63 1.79
N ILE A 181 -10.67 -8.30 1.46
CA ILE A 181 -10.11 -8.52 0.12
C ILE A 181 -10.13 -10.02 -0.21
N GLU A 182 -9.70 -10.88 0.73
CA GLU A 182 -9.75 -12.33 0.55
C GLU A 182 -11.19 -12.83 0.31
N ARG A 183 -12.17 -12.31 1.07
CA ARG A 183 -13.59 -12.62 0.85
C ARG A 183 -14.08 -12.19 -0.54
N GLN A 184 -13.64 -11.02 -1.04
CA GLN A 184 -13.98 -10.60 -2.41
C GLN A 184 -13.35 -11.54 -3.44
N LEU A 185 -12.07 -11.86 -3.29
CA LEU A 185 -11.35 -12.77 -4.20
C LEU A 185 -12.01 -14.15 -4.30
N ASP A 186 -12.53 -14.67 -3.20
CA ASP A 186 -13.17 -15.99 -3.17
C ASP A 186 -14.63 -15.99 -3.63
N ARG A 187 -15.32 -14.85 -3.54
CA ARG A 187 -16.74 -14.71 -3.94
C ARG A 187 -16.90 -14.35 -5.41
N LEU A 188 -16.00 -13.55 -5.97
CA LEU A 188 -16.13 -13.05 -7.34
C LEU A 188 -15.88 -14.19 -8.35
N PRO A 189 -16.75 -14.36 -9.36
CA PRO A 189 -16.59 -15.41 -10.38
C PRO A 189 -15.56 -14.99 -11.44
N LEU A 190 -14.34 -14.66 -11.00
CA LEU A 190 -13.28 -14.18 -11.88
C LEU A 190 -12.84 -15.27 -12.87
N THR A 191 -12.69 -14.90 -14.13
CA THR A 191 -12.10 -15.77 -15.16
C THR A 191 -10.63 -16.05 -14.84
N SER A 192 -10.05 -17.09 -15.45
CA SER A 192 -8.62 -17.41 -15.27
C SER A 192 -7.71 -16.23 -15.65
N ASP A 193 -8.10 -15.44 -16.66
CA ASP A 193 -7.35 -14.26 -17.09
C ASP A 193 -7.44 -13.14 -16.06
N GLN A 194 -8.63 -12.87 -15.50
CA GLN A 194 -8.81 -11.88 -14.44
C GLN A 194 -8.05 -12.27 -13.16
N GLN A 195 -8.07 -13.55 -12.78
CA GLN A 195 -7.28 -14.08 -11.67
C GLN A 195 -5.77 -13.89 -11.92
N THR A 196 -5.32 -14.08 -13.16
CA THR A 196 -3.93 -13.82 -13.55
C THR A 196 -3.59 -12.34 -13.43
N GLU A 197 -4.46 -11.43 -13.89
CA GLU A 197 -4.25 -9.99 -13.76
C GLU A 197 -4.15 -9.54 -12.29
N VAL A 198 -4.99 -10.10 -11.40
CA VAL A 198 -4.89 -9.89 -9.94
C VAL A 198 -3.54 -10.37 -9.41
N ALA A 199 -3.14 -11.60 -9.74
CA ALA A 199 -1.89 -12.17 -9.25
C ALA A 199 -0.65 -11.40 -9.74
N VAL A 200 -0.64 -10.98 -11.00
CA VAL A 200 0.44 -10.15 -11.55
C VAL A 200 0.46 -8.77 -10.90
N SER A 201 -0.71 -8.16 -10.67
CA SER A 201 -0.81 -6.89 -9.93
C SER A 201 -0.20 -7.00 -8.53
N ALA A 202 -0.52 -8.07 -7.81
CA ALA A 202 0.00 -8.34 -6.47
C ALA A 202 1.53 -8.52 -6.48
N LEU A 203 2.05 -9.41 -7.33
CA LEU A 203 3.49 -9.66 -7.43
C LEU A 203 4.27 -8.40 -7.87
N HIS A 204 3.70 -7.63 -8.80
CA HIS A 204 4.30 -6.36 -9.23
C HIS A 204 4.35 -5.34 -8.10
N THR A 205 3.27 -5.21 -7.33
CA THR A 205 3.17 -4.33 -6.16
C THR A 205 4.21 -4.71 -5.10
N ALA A 206 4.30 -5.99 -4.73
CA ALA A 206 5.29 -6.48 -3.78
C ALA A 206 6.73 -6.20 -4.26
N GLY A 207 6.99 -6.38 -5.56
CA GLY A 207 8.28 -6.08 -6.16
C GLY A 207 8.65 -4.59 -6.11
N ILE A 208 7.72 -3.69 -6.45
CA ILE A 208 7.97 -2.24 -6.36
C ILE A 208 8.17 -1.81 -4.91
N LEU A 209 7.36 -2.28 -3.96
CA LEU A 209 7.53 -1.93 -2.54
C LEU A 209 8.88 -2.39 -2.01
N ALA A 210 9.35 -3.59 -2.39
CA ALA A 210 10.66 -4.06 -2.00
C ALA A 210 11.77 -3.14 -2.55
N ARG A 211 11.67 -2.71 -3.82
CA ARG A 211 12.60 -1.72 -4.40
C ARG A 211 12.53 -0.37 -3.68
N LEU A 212 11.33 0.11 -3.37
CA LEU A 212 11.12 1.38 -2.66
C LEU A 212 11.77 1.34 -1.27
N PHE A 213 11.54 0.28 -0.50
CA PHE A 213 12.14 0.13 0.83
C PHE A 213 13.66 0.02 0.76
N HIS A 214 14.21 -0.68 -0.24
CA HIS A 214 15.66 -0.68 -0.48
C HIS A 214 16.20 0.72 -0.84
N GLN A 215 15.53 1.48 -1.70
CA GLN A 215 15.93 2.84 -2.07
C GLN A 215 15.89 3.79 -0.87
N LEU A 216 14.84 3.69 -0.05
CA LEU A 216 14.72 4.47 1.18
C LEU A 216 15.83 4.09 2.19
N ALA A 217 16.17 2.81 2.31
CA ALA A 217 17.24 2.34 3.19
C ALA A 217 18.65 2.77 2.75
N ALA A 218 18.92 2.75 1.45
CA ALA A 218 20.27 2.96 0.89
C ALA A 218 20.73 4.43 0.88
N ASP A 219 19.81 5.38 0.81
CA ASP A 219 20.15 6.81 0.75
C ASP A 219 20.51 7.34 2.14
N THR A 220 21.81 7.39 2.39
CA THR A 220 22.46 7.76 3.65
C THR A 220 22.74 9.26 3.80
N GLY A 221 22.17 10.14 2.96
CA GLY A 221 22.43 11.59 3.09
C GLY A 221 22.90 12.28 1.82
N GLY A 222 22.52 11.80 0.64
CA GLY A 222 23.02 12.33 -0.63
C GLY A 222 22.02 13.18 -1.41
N GLN A 223 22.18 14.49 -1.27
CA GLN A 223 21.71 15.60 -2.13
C GLN A 223 20.41 16.31 -1.73
N ARG A 224 20.61 17.64 -1.73
CA ARG A 224 19.69 18.75 -1.51
C ARG A 224 18.87 18.99 -2.76
#